data_AF-A0AA38N0R9-F1
#
_entry.id   AF-A0AA38N0R9-F1
#
_cell.length_a   1.000
_cell.length_b   1.000
_cell.length_c   1.000
_cell.angle_alpha   90.00
_cell.angle_beta   90.00
_cell.angle_gamma   90.00
#
_symmetry.space_group_name_H-M   'P 1'
#
loop_
_entity.id
_entity.type
_entity.pdbx_description
1 polymer ?
#
loop_
_entity_poly.entity_id
_entity_poly.type
_entity_poly.pdbx_seq_one_letter_code
_entity_poly.pdbx_strand_id
1 'polypeptide(L)'
;MSPSSTQKPKSGLVAALEYTGIPPSLLKRPKLPGRNWLIFFGVTGSLIGAYVYDRRQCRVLREDYIGRVKSLAEEYSWRDGAGPEALGKDDHLAWPRKLTVYATKWPGDEDYDIAMKYFRRYIKPIFVAAAIDYDMVPGKRHGDIALRIADEIKRKRAERDSPSASSESFQPGMAMPPQYHAPTTAERDALELAGGTVIVGRATLKEYFSGLVRGWTEPPTIDGRPNWGEDSREEKVRSMLDDSIFDEHEPYQTMPSSSFSSASSSPSSSSSPLPAILPVPPILLVPFVNHLGFTQIPYMLIDFFYRRKHVKDGGEAAWRAVCGATREWHGPSSNSNNPTFNAPPPPQGGDLDFALHTESFYKSSLRSPLSEFPSPIAPSGLPPATPPAAQDESDALNPKSPLGSIQKARKKYYNELPRRLWVAREFARRGGFDEIERPNTGADASEKESKIPEDFIKEWKKAKEAYDSDPSQFPPSEVQLRLERFEKEKRWMRDEEGWEIVRPERGVCWDERLRAIGLRVFVEPISK
;
A
#
# COMPACT_ATOMS: atom_id res chain seq x y z
N MET A 1 -42.36 10.46 70.15
CA MET A 1 -42.06 9.08 70.60
C MET A 1 -42.34 8.15 69.42
N SER A 2 -41.30 7.77 68.69
CA SER A 2 -41.41 6.79 67.60
C SER A 2 -41.27 5.39 68.20
N PRO A 3 -42.10 4.41 67.80
CA PRO A 3 -42.12 3.09 68.41
C PRO A 3 -40.80 2.34 68.17
N SER A 4 -40.27 1.77 69.26
CA SER A 4 -39.08 0.93 69.27
C SER A 4 -39.28 -0.28 68.34
N SER A 5 -38.33 -0.48 67.43
CA SER A 5 -38.31 -1.66 66.57
C SER A 5 -38.15 -2.91 67.44
N THR A 6 -39.19 -3.73 67.54
CA THR A 6 -39.14 -5.06 68.14
C THR A 6 -38.17 -5.93 67.33
N GLN A 7 -36.98 -6.17 67.88
CA GLN A 7 -36.02 -7.09 67.29
C GLN A 7 -36.57 -8.52 67.40
N LYS A 8 -36.76 -9.20 66.25
CA LYS A 8 -37.12 -10.62 66.22
C LYS A 8 -36.05 -11.45 66.96
N PRO A 9 -36.42 -12.47 67.74
CA PRO A 9 -35.46 -13.29 68.46
C PRO A 9 -34.50 -13.99 67.47
N LYS A 10 -33.19 -13.87 67.73
CA LYS A 10 -32.15 -14.54 66.94
C LYS A 10 -32.26 -16.06 67.16
N SER A 11 -32.17 -16.85 66.10
CA SER A 11 -32.21 -18.33 66.20
C SER A 11 -31.07 -18.87 67.07
N GLY A 12 -31.33 -19.88 67.91
CA GLY A 12 -30.39 -20.37 68.93
C GLY A 12 -29.00 -20.79 68.41
N LEU A 13 -28.91 -21.31 67.18
CA LEU A 13 -27.64 -21.69 66.56
C LEU A 13 -26.74 -20.47 66.24
N VAL A 14 -27.35 -19.36 65.81
CA VAL A 14 -26.63 -18.11 65.51
C VAL A 14 -26.15 -17.44 66.80
N ALA A 15 -26.95 -17.51 67.87
CA ALA A 15 -26.56 -16.99 69.18
C ALA A 15 -25.39 -17.79 69.79
N ALA A 16 -25.40 -19.13 69.65
CA ALA A 16 -24.30 -19.97 70.11
C ALA A 16 -22.99 -19.72 69.33
N LEU A 17 -23.07 -19.50 68.02
CA LEU A 17 -21.90 -19.23 67.19
C LEU A 17 -21.34 -17.81 67.38
N GLU A 18 -22.16 -16.80 67.68
CA GLU A 18 -21.70 -15.46 68.08
C GLU A 18 -20.84 -15.52 69.37
N TYR A 19 -21.16 -16.43 70.30
CA TYR A 19 -20.36 -16.65 71.52
C TYR A 19 -18.99 -17.30 71.27
N THR A 20 -18.77 -17.92 70.11
CA THR A 20 -17.48 -18.55 69.75
C THR A 20 -16.48 -17.58 69.12
N GLY A 21 -16.80 -16.27 69.07
CA GLY A 21 -15.93 -15.22 68.54
C GLY A 21 -15.90 -15.13 67.01
N ILE A 22 -16.72 -15.93 66.31
CA ILE A 22 -16.88 -15.84 64.86
C ILE A 22 -17.71 -14.58 64.57
N PRO A 23 -17.19 -13.62 63.79
CA PRO A 23 -17.91 -12.39 63.52
C PRO A 23 -19.22 -12.71 62.77
N PRO A 24 -20.33 -12.02 63.09
CA PRO A 24 -21.64 -12.31 62.51
C PRO A 24 -21.70 -12.07 60.98
N SER A 25 -20.68 -11.45 60.39
CA SER A 25 -20.49 -11.32 58.95
C SER A 25 -20.21 -12.67 58.25
N LEU A 26 -19.50 -13.59 58.93
CA LEU A 26 -19.16 -14.93 58.43
C LEU A 26 -20.35 -15.91 58.50
N LEU A 27 -21.34 -15.63 59.35
CA LEU A 27 -22.54 -16.46 59.55
C LEU A 27 -23.72 -16.07 58.65
N LYS A 28 -23.64 -14.92 57.96
CA LYS A 28 -24.66 -14.52 56.98
C LYS A 28 -24.49 -15.36 55.72
N ARG A 29 -25.45 -16.24 55.44
CA ARG A 29 -25.52 -16.96 54.16
C ARG A 29 -25.54 -15.93 53.02
N PRO A 30 -24.62 -15.99 52.03
CA PRO A 30 -24.66 -15.08 50.91
C PRO A 30 -25.98 -15.30 50.17
N LYS A 31 -26.79 -14.23 50.06
CA LYS A 31 -28.00 -14.29 49.24
C LYS A 31 -27.54 -14.41 47.79
N LEU A 32 -28.08 -15.40 47.08
CA LEU A 32 -27.81 -15.51 45.65
C LEU A 32 -28.22 -14.21 44.97
N PRO A 33 -27.41 -13.72 44.00
CA PRO A 33 -27.82 -12.59 43.19
C PRO A 33 -29.18 -12.87 42.55
N GLY A 34 -30.03 -11.85 42.43
CA GLY A 34 -31.34 -12.00 41.78
C GLY A 34 -31.20 -12.46 40.31
N ARG A 35 -32.30 -12.91 39.70
CA ARG A 35 -32.31 -13.46 38.32
C ARG A 35 -31.56 -12.58 37.30
N ASN A 36 -31.82 -11.27 37.28
CA ASN A 36 -31.19 -10.36 36.33
C ASN A 36 -29.67 -10.23 36.58
N TRP A 37 -29.24 -10.27 37.83
CA TRP A 37 -27.82 -10.28 38.19
C TRP A 37 -27.13 -11.59 37.83
N LEU A 38 -27.80 -12.74 38.00
CA LEU A 38 -27.28 -14.03 37.54
C LEU A 38 -27.13 -14.06 36.02
N ILE A 39 -28.10 -13.56 35.28
CA ILE A 39 -28.01 -13.44 33.82
C ILE A 39 -26.84 -12.52 33.45
N PHE A 40 -26.74 -11.36 34.10
CA PHE A 40 -25.65 -10.41 33.86
C PHE A 40 -24.27 -11.04 34.12
N PHE A 41 -24.05 -11.64 35.28
CA PHE A 41 -22.77 -12.29 35.62
C PHE A 41 -22.50 -13.54 34.78
N GLY A 42 -23.53 -14.29 34.40
CA GLY A 42 -23.40 -15.44 33.51
C GLY A 42 -22.90 -15.02 32.13
N VAL A 43 -23.55 -14.02 31.52
CA VAL A 43 -23.17 -13.51 30.19
C VAL A 43 -21.80 -12.83 30.23
N THR A 44 -21.57 -11.92 31.17
CA THR A 44 -20.29 -11.19 31.27
C THR A 44 -19.13 -12.13 31.63
N GLY A 45 -19.34 -13.04 32.60
CA GLY A 45 -18.37 -14.05 32.99
C GLY A 45 -18.04 -15.02 31.84
N SER A 46 -19.03 -15.43 31.06
CA SER A 46 -18.80 -16.28 29.88
C SER A 46 -18.00 -15.55 28.80
N LEU A 47 -18.28 -14.28 28.52
CA LEU A 47 -17.54 -13.49 27.52
C LEU A 47 -16.08 -13.25 27.97
N ILE A 48 -15.87 -12.88 29.24
CA ILE A 48 -14.54 -12.70 29.81
C ILE A 48 -13.78 -14.04 29.80
N GLY A 49 -14.43 -15.12 30.20
CA GLY A 49 -13.87 -16.47 30.19
C GLY A 49 -13.41 -16.89 28.79
N ALA A 50 -14.26 -16.69 27.77
CA ALA A 50 -13.91 -16.96 26.38
C ALA A 50 -12.70 -16.14 25.90
N TYR A 51 -12.66 -14.84 26.23
CA TYR A 51 -11.54 -13.96 25.91
C TYR A 51 -10.23 -14.43 26.56
N VAL A 52 -10.25 -14.68 27.88
CA VAL A 52 -9.06 -15.12 28.62
C VAL A 52 -8.58 -16.49 28.12
N TYR A 53 -9.51 -17.40 27.84
CA TYR A 53 -9.20 -18.71 27.28
C TYR A 53 -8.51 -18.59 25.92
N ASP A 54 -9.05 -17.82 24.97
CA ASP A 54 -8.43 -17.63 23.65
C ASP A 54 -7.03 -17.01 23.77
N ARG A 55 -6.82 -16.04 24.67
CA ARG A 55 -5.49 -15.44 24.90
C ARG A 55 -4.48 -16.42 25.48
N ARG A 56 -4.90 -17.29 26.39
CA ARG A 56 -4.05 -18.36 26.92
C ARG A 56 -3.68 -19.36 25.84
N GLN A 57 -4.65 -19.81 25.04
CA GLN A 57 -4.40 -20.72 23.91
C GLN A 57 -3.50 -20.10 22.85
N CYS A 58 -3.67 -18.82 22.53
CA CYS A 58 -2.76 -18.08 21.64
C CYS A 58 -1.32 -18.07 22.17
N ARG A 59 -1.12 -17.98 23.49
CA ARG A 59 0.21 -18.00 24.09
C ARG A 59 0.83 -19.39 23.99
N VAL A 60 0.08 -20.43 24.33
CA VAL A 60 0.52 -21.83 24.22
C VAL A 60 0.91 -22.16 22.78
N LEU A 61 0.03 -21.90 21.81
CA LEU A 61 0.32 -22.15 20.39
C LEU A 61 1.57 -21.41 19.92
N ARG A 62 1.77 -20.16 20.35
CA ARG A 62 2.97 -19.39 20.00
C ARG A 62 4.23 -20.02 20.59
N GLU A 63 4.18 -20.40 21.87
CA GLU A 63 5.29 -21.07 22.56
C GLU A 63 5.61 -22.42 21.90
N ASP A 64 4.60 -23.16 21.43
CA ASP A 64 4.79 -24.40 20.68
C ASP A 64 5.57 -24.18 19.37
N TYR A 65 5.19 -23.18 18.56
CA TYR A 65 5.91 -22.85 17.33
C TYR A 65 7.33 -22.34 17.61
N ILE A 66 7.49 -21.49 18.62
CA ILE A 66 8.81 -21.01 19.06
C ILE A 66 9.68 -22.18 19.50
N GLY A 67 9.15 -23.14 20.26
CA GLY A 67 9.87 -24.34 20.69
C GLY A 67 10.36 -25.19 19.51
N ARG A 68 9.50 -25.42 18.51
CA ARG A 68 9.87 -26.16 17.29
C ARG A 68 10.98 -25.48 16.49
N VAL A 69 10.90 -24.16 16.37
CA VAL A 69 11.82 -23.35 15.57
C VAL A 69 13.14 -23.12 16.30
N LYS A 70 13.12 -23.01 17.63
CA LYS A 70 14.34 -22.81 18.42
C LYS A 70 15.33 -23.96 18.22
N SER A 71 14.85 -25.20 18.16
CA SER A 71 15.70 -26.36 17.84
C SER A 71 16.36 -26.24 16.47
N LEU A 72 15.68 -25.64 15.48
CA LEU A 72 16.22 -25.39 14.15
C LEU A 72 17.14 -24.16 14.08
N ALA A 73 17.14 -23.29 15.09
CA ALA A 73 18.00 -22.11 15.15
C ALA A 73 19.37 -22.43 15.77
N GLU A 74 19.44 -23.48 16.60
CA GLU A 74 20.68 -23.98 17.20
C GLU A 74 21.54 -24.73 16.17
N GLU A 75 20.89 -25.41 15.22
CA GLU A 75 21.49 -25.85 13.97
C GLU A 75 21.58 -24.62 13.06
N TYR A 76 22.76 -24.26 12.54
CA TYR A 76 22.99 -23.00 11.81
C TYR A 76 21.86 -22.63 10.83
N SER A 77 21.60 -21.32 10.64
CA SER A 77 20.47 -20.75 9.87
C SER A 77 20.26 -21.30 8.44
N TRP A 78 21.25 -22.03 7.92
CA TRP A 78 21.23 -22.75 6.66
C TRP A 78 21.18 -24.26 6.93
N ARG A 79 20.04 -24.89 6.66
CA ARG A 79 19.95 -26.35 6.59
C ARG A 79 20.87 -26.88 5.46
N ASP A 80 21.40 -28.09 5.61
CA ASP A 80 22.23 -28.77 4.60
C ASP A 80 21.68 -28.59 3.17
N GLY A 81 22.43 -27.89 2.32
CA GLY A 81 22.12 -27.67 0.90
C GLY A 81 21.17 -26.49 0.57
N ALA A 82 20.75 -25.69 1.56
CA ALA A 82 19.86 -24.53 1.35
C ALA A 82 20.59 -23.18 1.29
N GLY A 83 21.81 -23.09 1.82
CA GLY A 83 22.68 -21.91 1.68
C GLY A 83 23.53 -22.00 0.41
N PRO A 84 24.01 -20.88 -0.13
CA PRO A 84 24.95 -20.93 -1.25
C PRO A 84 26.22 -21.69 -0.83
N GLU A 85 26.72 -22.58 -1.68
CA GLU A 85 27.99 -23.31 -1.45
C GLU A 85 29.17 -22.37 -1.16
N ALA A 86 29.05 -21.10 -1.58
CA ALA A 86 29.98 -20.02 -1.32
C ALA A 86 30.08 -19.60 0.16
N LEU A 87 29.10 -19.96 1.00
CA LEU A 87 29.11 -19.69 2.43
C LEU A 87 29.68 -20.93 3.14
N GLY A 88 30.94 -20.87 3.55
CA GLY A 88 31.62 -21.98 4.21
C GLY A 88 30.80 -22.54 5.36
N LYS A 89 30.60 -23.87 5.36
CA LYS A 89 29.76 -24.61 6.33
C LYS A 89 30.15 -24.35 7.80
N ASP A 90 31.38 -23.91 8.04
CA ASP A 90 31.99 -23.76 9.37
C ASP A 90 32.38 -22.29 9.69
N ASP A 91 31.98 -21.32 8.86
CA ASP A 91 32.33 -19.92 9.09
C ASP A 91 31.34 -19.25 10.03
N HIS A 92 31.81 -18.90 11.23
CA HIS A 92 31.14 -18.00 12.18
C HIS A 92 30.92 -16.59 11.61
N LEU A 93 31.48 -16.29 10.43
CA LEU A 93 31.26 -15.08 9.63
C LEU A 93 30.22 -15.27 8.51
N ALA A 94 29.61 -16.46 8.38
CA ALA A 94 28.58 -16.72 7.40
C ALA A 94 27.39 -15.76 7.56
N TRP A 95 26.94 -15.16 6.45
CA TRP A 95 25.77 -14.29 6.46
C TRP A 95 24.49 -15.08 6.74
N PRO A 96 23.67 -14.64 7.72
CA PRO A 96 22.41 -15.29 8.01
C PRO A 96 21.43 -15.12 6.84
N ARG A 97 20.48 -16.06 6.75
CA ARG A 97 19.40 -15.99 5.77
C ARG A 97 18.54 -14.74 5.99
N LYS A 98 18.41 -13.91 4.95
CA LYS A 98 17.62 -12.69 4.97
C LYS A 98 16.29 -12.85 4.21
N LEU A 99 15.17 -12.48 4.86
CA LEU A 99 13.84 -12.46 4.27
C LEU A 99 13.33 -11.02 4.08
N THR A 100 12.83 -10.69 2.89
CA THR A 100 12.23 -9.36 2.64
C THR A 100 10.72 -9.43 2.73
N VAL A 101 10.12 -8.68 3.64
CA VAL A 101 8.69 -8.71 3.95
C VAL A 101 7.99 -7.52 3.32
N TYR A 102 7.11 -7.78 2.36
CA TYR A 102 6.27 -6.77 1.72
C TYR A 102 4.84 -6.81 2.29
N ALA A 103 4.35 -5.64 2.70
CA ALA A 103 2.98 -5.46 3.19
C ALA A 103 2.38 -4.15 2.65
N THR A 104 1.26 -4.22 1.93
CA THR A 104 0.55 -3.07 1.37
C THR A 104 -0.66 -2.72 2.22
N LYS A 105 -1.16 -1.50 2.00
CA LYS A 105 -2.43 -1.03 2.51
C LYS A 105 -3.60 -1.89 2.01
N TRP A 106 -4.49 -2.27 2.93
CA TRP A 106 -5.73 -2.97 2.58
C TRP A 106 -6.69 -2.04 1.81
N PRO A 107 -7.34 -2.51 0.72
CA PRO A 107 -8.25 -1.68 -0.08
C PRO A 107 -9.40 -1.07 0.73
N GLY A 108 -9.55 0.25 0.66
CA GLY A 108 -10.61 1.01 1.33
C GLY A 108 -10.47 1.14 2.86
N ASP A 109 -9.29 0.79 3.37
CA ASP A 109 -8.83 1.14 4.71
C ASP A 109 -8.18 2.54 4.70
N GLU A 110 -7.98 3.15 5.86
CA GLU A 110 -7.14 4.34 6.01
C GLU A 110 -5.73 3.97 6.49
N ASP A 111 -5.64 3.00 7.39
CA ASP A 111 -4.39 2.56 8.02
C ASP A 111 -3.60 1.62 7.11
N TYR A 112 -2.51 2.12 6.51
CA TYR A 112 -1.63 1.32 5.66
C TYR A 112 -0.85 0.23 6.42
N ASP A 113 -0.59 0.45 7.71
CA ASP A 113 0.27 -0.42 8.51
C ASP A 113 -0.41 -1.69 9.05
N ILE A 114 -1.71 -1.91 8.83
CA ILE A 114 -2.42 -3.04 9.47
C ILE A 114 -1.84 -4.39 9.05
N ALA A 115 -1.54 -4.58 7.77
CA ALA A 115 -0.88 -5.79 7.27
C ALA A 115 0.51 -5.99 7.92
N MET A 116 1.27 -4.91 8.09
CA MET A 116 2.57 -4.95 8.75
C MET A 116 2.45 -5.22 10.27
N LYS A 117 1.42 -4.67 10.93
CA LYS A 117 1.08 -4.96 12.33
C LYS A 117 0.71 -6.43 12.52
N TYR A 118 0.04 -7.04 11.54
CA TYR A 118 -0.26 -8.48 11.52
C TYR A 118 1.03 -9.30 11.53
N PHE A 119 1.98 -9.00 10.62
CA PHE A 119 3.29 -9.63 10.59
C PHE A 119 4.03 -9.51 11.93
N ARG A 120 4.12 -8.29 12.48
CA ARG A 120 4.80 -8.02 13.76
C ARG A 120 4.19 -8.81 14.93
N ARG A 121 2.88 -9.06 14.91
CA ARG A 121 2.17 -9.74 16.01
C ARG A 121 2.27 -11.26 15.95
N TYR A 122 2.20 -11.84 14.75
CA TYR A 122 2.02 -13.29 14.59
C TYR A 122 3.24 -14.01 14.02
N ILE A 123 4.04 -13.38 13.18
CA ILE A 123 5.13 -14.04 12.42
C ILE A 123 6.49 -13.63 12.99
N LYS A 124 6.69 -12.32 13.22
CA LYS A 124 7.96 -11.78 13.75
C LYS A 124 8.50 -12.54 14.97
N PRO A 125 7.71 -12.88 16.02
CA PRO A 125 8.25 -13.60 17.17
C PRO A 125 8.88 -14.95 16.82
N ILE A 126 8.38 -15.61 15.76
CA ILE A 126 8.85 -16.92 15.32
C ILE A 126 10.12 -16.75 14.47
N PHE A 127 10.19 -15.75 13.59
CA PHE A 127 11.42 -15.42 12.86
C PHE A 127 12.57 -15.00 13.78
N VAL A 128 12.26 -14.23 14.84
CA VAL A 128 13.24 -13.87 15.87
C VAL A 128 13.73 -15.11 16.62
N ALA A 129 12.82 -16.04 16.95
CA ALA A 129 13.22 -17.31 17.57
C ALA A 129 14.03 -18.22 16.62
N ALA A 130 13.84 -18.08 15.30
CA ALA A 130 14.55 -18.82 14.26
C ALA A 130 15.96 -18.26 13.97
N ALA A 131 16.32 -17.11 14.54
CA ALA A 131 17.52 -16.35 14.14
C ALA A 131 17.56 -16.03 12.62
N ILE A 132 16.40 -15.77 12.01
CA ILE A 132 16.30 -15.32 10.62
C ILE A 132 16.28 -13.80 10.57
N ASP A 133 17.15 -13.22 9.74
CA ASP A 133 17.15 -11.79 9.47
C ASP A 133 15.99 -11.43 8.55
N TYR A 134 15.34 -10.31 8.81
CA TYR A 134 14.24 -9.85 7.96
C TYR A 134 14.26 -8.33 7.77
N ASP A 135 13.90 -7.90 6.56
CA ASP A 135 13.67 -6.51 6.22
C ASP A 135 12.16 -6.27 6.03
N MET A 136 11.64 -5.18 6.57
CA MET A 136 10.21 -4.86 6.51
C MET A 136 9.99 -3.67 5.59
N VAL A 137 9.27 -3.91 4.49
CA VAL A 137 8.92 -2.89 3.49
C VAL A 137 7.41 -2.63 3.53
N PRO A 138 6.95 -1.61 4.28
CA PRO A 138 5.55 -1.20 4.27
C PRO A 138 5.23 -0.32 3.05
N GLY A 139 4.16 -0.63 2.33
CA GLY A 139 3.58 0.20 1.27
C GLY A 139 2.53 1.15 1.86
N LYS A 140 2.78 2.46 1.78
CA LYS A 140 1.89 3.48 2.38
C LYS A 140 0.65 3.70 1.52
N ARG A 141 0.84 3.78 0.21
CA ARG A 141 -0.19 3.95 -0.82
C ARG A 141 -0.29 2.69 -1.65
N HIS A 142 -1.36 2.63 -2.44
CA HIS A 142 -1.48 1.60 -3.46
C HIS A 142 -0.44 1.84 -4.55
N GLY A 143 0.19 0.78 -5.02
CA GLY A 143 1.22 0.82 -6.06
C GLY A 143 2.65 1.03 -5.53
N ASP A 144 2.85 1.55 -4.31
CA ASP A 144 4.18 1.85 -3.76
C ASP A 144 5.13 0.63 -3.82
N ILE A 145 4.62 -0.58 -3.54
CA ILE A 145 5.44 -1.79 -3.57
C ILE A 145 5.77 -2.19 -5.00
N ALA A 146 4.80 -2.07 -5.92
CA ALA A 146 5.03 -2.33 -7.34
C ALA A 146 6.13 -1.41 -7.90
N LEU A 147 6.14 -0.14 -7.48
CA LEU A 147 7.16 0.83 -7.90
C LEU A 147 8.53 0.45 -7.37
N ARG A 148 8.62 0.22 -6.07
CA ARG A 148 9.88 -0.13 -5.42
C ARG A 148 10.53 -1.37 -6.02
N ILE A 149 9.73 -2.39 -6.31
CA ILE A 149 10.23 -3.63 -6.94
C ILE A 149 10.67 -3.38 -8.38
N ALA A 150 9.87 -2.63 -9.16
CA ALA A 150 10.22 -2.30 -10.53
C ALA A 150 11.56 -1.54 -10.59
N ASP A 151 11.74 -0.57 -9.69
CA ASP A 151 12.96 0.23 -9.58
C ASP A 151 14.16 -0.61 -9.12
N GLU A 152 13.98 -1.48 -8.13
CA GLU A 152 15.03 -2.40 -7.67
C GLU A 152 15.51 -3.34 -8.80
N ILE A 153 14.58 -3.89 -9.56
CA ILE A 153 14.89 -4.79 -10.69
C ILE A 153 15.59 -4.05 -11.82
N LYS A 154 15.06 -2.88 -12.20
CA LYS A 154 15.72 -2.03 -13.19
C LYS A 154 17.15 -1.71 -12.72
N ARG A 155 17.39 -1.52 -11.40
CA ARG A 155 18.69 -1.15 -10.82
C ARG A 155 19.67 -2.29 -10.95
N LYS A 156 19.25 -3.49 -10.59
CA LYS A 156 20.02 -4.70 -10.78
C LYS A 156 20.38 -4.95 -12.26
N ARG A 157 19.47 -4.64 -13.19
CA ARG A 157 19.76 -4.73 -14.62
C ARG A 157 20.78 -3.69 -15.07
N ALA A 158 20.62 -2.43 -14.66
CA ALA A 158 21.56 -1.36 -14.99
C ALA A 158 22.97 -1.63 -14.46
N GLU A 159 23.08 -2.11 -13.21
CA GLU A 159 24.37 -2.49 -12.60
C GLU A 159 25.06 -3.64 -13.34
N ARG A 160 24.27 -4.59 -13.89
CA ARG A 160 24.80 -5.69 -14.70
C ARG A 160 25.23 -5.25 -16.10
N ASP A 161 24.47 -4.36 -16.72
CA ASP A 161 24.75 -3.86 -18.07
C ASP A 161 25.92 -2.85 -18.07
N SER A 162 26.15 -2.13 -16.97
CA SER A 162 27.22 -1.14 -16.81
C SER A 162 28.00 -1.34 -15.49
N PRO A 163 28.84 -2.39 -15.39
CA PRO A 163 29.58 -2.71 -14.16
C PRO A 163 30.63 -1.64 -13.77
N SER A 164 30.97 -0.71 -14.67
CA SER A 164 31.96 0.36 -14.44
C SER A 164 31.39 1.64 -13.82
N ALA A 165 30.06 1.80 -13.73
CA ALA A 165 29.41 3.02 -13.21
C ALA A 165 29.08 2.96 -11.71
N SER A 166 29.04 1.75 -11.13
CA SER A 166 28.69 1.49 -9.72
C SER A 166 29.87 0.97 -8.90
N SER A 167 31.10 1.21 -9.33
CA SER A 167 32.17 1.46 -8.36
C SER A 167 31.84 2.79 -7.68
N GLU A 168 30.92 2.75 -6.71
CA GLU A 168 30.93 3.74 -5.64
C GLU A 168 32.38 3.82 -5.20
N SER A 169 32.99 4.96 -5.48
CA SER A 169 34.27 5.37 -4.97
C SER A 169 34.27 5.16 -3.47
N PHE A 170 34.77 4.00 -3.02
CA PHE A 170 35.25 3.82 -1.67
C PHE A 170 36.22 4.97 -1.46
N GLN A 171 35.82 5.95 -0.65
CA GLN A 171 36.72 7.02 -0.26
C GLN A 171 38.00 6.36 0.27
N PRO A 172 39.17 6.65 -0.31
CA PRO A 172 40.43 6.06 0.12
C PRO A 172 40.77 6.64 1.50
N GLY A 173 40.24 6.02 2.56
CA GLY A 173 40.39 6.51 3.93
C GLY A 173 39.85 5.59 5.03
N MET A 174 38.89 4.71 4.73
CA MET A 174 38.47 3.66 5.65
C MET A 174 39.00 2.31 5.19
N ALA A 175 40.21 1.97 5.61
CA ALA A 175 40.70 0.60 5.52
C ALA A 175 39.78 -0.27 6.38
N MET A 176 38.92 -1.05 5.73
CA MET A 176 38.18 -2.10 6.42
C MET A 176 39.19 -3.05 7.10
N PRO A 177 38.87 -3.59 8.28
CA PRO A 177 39.75 -4.55 8.95
C PRO A 177 40.15 -5.68 7.96
N PRO A 178 41.40 -6.18 8.00
CA PRO A 178 41.90 -7.17 7.04
C PRO A 178 41.10 -8.48 7.01
N GLN A 179 40.31 -8.74 8.06
CA GLN A 179 39.40 -9.88 8.18
C GLN A 179 38.00 -9.66 7.56
N TYR A 180 37.69 -8.47 7.05
CA TYR A 180 36.39 -8.18 6.44
C TYR A 180 36.52 -8.17 4.90
N HIS A 181 35.92 -9.16 4.25
CA HIS A 181 35.75 -9.17 2.80
C HIS A 181 34.36 -8.63 2.44
N ALA A 182 34.30 -7.58 1.64
CA ALA A 182 33.03 -7.11 1.10
C ALA A 182 32.50 -8.14 0.09
N PRO A 183 31.21 -8.53 0.14
CA PRO A 183 30.68 -9.54 -0.77
C PRO A 183 30.94 -9.20 -2.22
N THR A 184 31.21 -10.21 -3.04
CA THR A 184 31.13 -10.04 -4.50
C THR A 184 29.67 -9.87 -4.93
N THR A 185 29.42 -9.31 -6.11
CA THR A 185 28.05 -9.17 -6.64
C THR A 185 27.35 -10.51 -6.78
N ALA A 186 28.06 -11.54 -7.27
CA ALA A 186 27.54 -12.90 -7.38
C ALA A 186 27.19 -13.53 -6.03
N GLU A 187 27.98 -13.28 -4.98
CA GLU A 187 27.67 -13.72 -3.62
C GLU A 187 26.42 -13.04 -3.07
N ARG A 188 26.25 -11.72 -3.31
CA ARG A 188 25.02 -11.01 -2.90
C ARG A 188 23.80 -11.61 -3.57
N ASP A 189 23.87 -11.85 -4.88
CA ASP A 189 22.78 -12.47 -5.64
C ASP A 189 22.46 -13.86 -5.09
N ALA A 190 23.49 -14.67 -4.80
CA ALA A 190 23.31 -16.02 -4.25
C ALA A 190 22.65 -16.00 -2.86
N LEU A 191 23.01 -15.06 -1.99
CA LEU A 191 22.37 -14.87 -0.69
C LEU A 191 20.91 -14.44 -0.81
N GLU A 192 20.62 -13.49 -1.70
CA GLU A 192 19.26 -13.04 -1.94
C GLU A 192 18.38 -14.19 -2.43
N LEU A 193 18.89 -14.99 -3.37
CA LEU A 193 18.21 -16.18 -3.90
C LEU A 193 17.99 -17.29 -2.87
N ALA A 194 18.95 -17.48 -1.97
CA ALA A 194 18.85 -18.43 -0.86
C ALA A 194 17.93 -17.91 0.25
N GLY A 195 17.74 -16.60 0.33
CA GLY A 195 16.77 -15.91 1.18
C GLY A 195 15.32 -16.24 0.84
N GLY A 196 14.49 -15.21 0.78
CA GLY A 196 13.08 -15.37 0.47
C GLY A 196 12.31 -14.07 0.55
N THR A 197 11.21 -14.01 -0.17
CA THR A 197 10.28 -12.88 -0.15
C THR A 197 9.01 -13.26 0.56
N VAL A 198 8.60 -12.50 1.58
CA VAL A 198 7.35 -12.70 2.31
C VAL A 198 6.30 -11.72 1.81
N ILE A 199 5.19 -12.25 1.31
CA ILE A 199 4.07 -11.48 0.77
C ILE A 199 2.87 -11.60 1.72
N VAL A 200 2.45 -10.47 2.31
CA VAL A 200 1.36 -10.43 3.29
C VAL A 200 0.05 -10.01 2.63
N GLY A 201 -0.83 -10.98 2.35
CA GLY A 201 -2.15 -10.75 1.76
C GLY A 201 -2.21 -10.77 0.23
N ARG A 202 -3.40 -10.53 -0.33
CA ARG A 202 -3.64 -10.57 -1.78
C ARG A 202 -3.25 -9.28 -2.51
N ALA A 203 -3.49 -8.13 -1.88
CA ALA A 203 -3.15 -6.83 -2.47
C ALA A 203 -1.64 -6.67 -2.71
N THR A 204 -0.81 -7.13 -1.76
CA THR A 204 0.65 -7.18 -1.89
C THR A 204 1.08 -8.08 -3.04
N LEU A 205 0.43 -9.23 -3.21
CA LEU A 205 0.74 -10.16 -4.30
C LEU A 205 0.50 -9.50 -5.66
N LYS A 206 -0.64 -8.81 -5.84
CA LYS A 206 -0.93 -8.07 -7.08
C LYS A 206 0.14 -7.00 -7.36
N GLU A 207 0.51 -6.21 -6.36
CA GLU A 207 1.57 -5.20 -6.51
C GLU A 207 2.93 -5.82 -6.79
N TYR A 208 3.27 -6.90 -6.09
CA TYR A 208 4.55 -7.60 -6.25
C TYR A 208 4.74 -8.07 -7.69
N PHE A 209 3.78 -8.82 -8.23
CA PHE A 209 3.86 -9.31 -9.61
C PHE A 209 3.74 -8.18 -10.64
N SER A 210 2.93 -7.16 -10.40
CA SER A 210 2.90 -5.98 -11.28
C SER A 210 4.26 -5.27 -11.30
N GLY A 211 4.96 -5.20 -10.16
CA GLY A 211 6.31 -4.66 -10.05
C GLY A 211 7.35 -5.52 -10.74
N LEU A 212 7.28 -6.85 -10.60
CA LEU A 212 8.15 -7.79 -11.31
C LEU A 212 8.04 -7.62 -12.83
N VAL A 213 6.81 -7.67 -13.36
CA VAL A 213 6.56 -7.57 -14.80
C VAL A 213 7.04 -6.23 -15.34
N ARG A 214 6.66 -5.10 -14.70
CA ARG A 214 7.13 -3.75 -15.10
C ARG A 214 8.64 -3.62 -15.00
N GLY A 215 9.21 -4.15 -13.92
CA GLY A 215 10.63 -4.13 -13.65
C GLY A 215 11.47 -4.79 -14.73
N TRP A 216 10.98 -5.82 -15.43
CA TRP A 216 11.72 -6.48 -16.52
C TRP A 216 11.36 -6.00 -17.93
N THR A 217 10.12 -5.54 -18.11
CA THR A 217 9.62 -5.13 -19.43
C THR A 217 10.02 -3.69 -19.78
N GLU A 218 10.00 -2.79 -18.80
CA GLU A 218 10.39 -1.39 -19.02
C GLU A 218 11.93 -1.28 -19.11
N PRO A 219 12.48 -0.37 -19.93
CA PRO A 219 13.92 -0.19 -20.02
C PRO A 219 14.49 0.45 -18.74
N PRO A 220 15.72 0.11 -18.30
CA PRO A 220 16.35 0.71 -17.13
C PRO A 220 16.89 2.14 -17.37
N THR A 221 16.95 2.59 -18.62
CA THR A 221 17.44 3.92 -19.01
C THR A 221 16.54 4.51 -20.09
N ILE A 222 16.19 5.79 -19.98
CA ILE A 222 15.52 6.58 -21.04
C ILE A 222 16.49 7.71 -21.40
N ASP A 223 16.83 7.85 -22.68
CA ASP A 223 17.68 8.95 -23.21
C ASP A 223 19.01 9.15 -22.45
N GLY A 224 19.65 8.05 -22.06
CA GLY A 224 20.92 8.07 -21.33
C GLY A 224 20.81 8.38 -19.83
N ARG A 225 19.60 8.63 -19.30
CA ARG A 225 19.35 8.80 -17.86
C ARG A 225 18.71 7.57 -17.23
N PRO A 226 19.02 7.25 -15.97
CA PRO A 226 18.40 6.13 -15.29
C PRO A 226 16.87 6.28 -15.23
N ASN A 227 16.13 5.26 -15.68
CA ASN A 227 14.67 5.22 -15.67
C ASN A 227 14.12 4.72 -14.32
N TRP A 228 14.61 5.32 -13.23
CA TRP A 228 14.07 5.08 -11.89
C TRP A 228 12.73 5.80 -11.78
N GLY A 229 11.74 5.14 -11.18
CA GLY A 229 10.32 5.42 -11.28
C GLY A 229 9.81 6.83 -10.97
N GLU A 230 10.66 7.77 -10.57
CA GLU A 230 10.34 9.19 -10.42
C GLU A 230 10.58 9.96 -11.74
N ASP A 231 11.75 9.86 -12.36
CA ASP A 231 12.14 10.70 -13.51
C ASP A 231 11.29 10.48 -14.77
N SER A 232 11.00 9.22 -15.12
CA SER A 232 10.16 8.91 -16.29
C SER A 232 8.69 9.28 -16.08
N ARG A 233 8.20 9.12 -14.84
CA ARG A 233 6.85 9.56 -14.49
C ARG A 233 6.77 11.07 -14.49
N GLU A 234 7.79 11.74 -13.96
CA GLU A 234 7.90 13.18 -14.01
C GLU A 234 7.87 13.67 -15.44
N GLU A 235 8.59 13.04 -16.36
CA GLU A 235 8.56 13.40 -17.77
C GLU A 235 7.18 13.17 -18.40
N LYS A 236 6.53 12.04 -18.09
CA LYS A 236 5.15 11.79 -18.51
C LYS A 236 4.20 12.87 -17.98
N VAL A 237 4.31 13.23 -16.70
CA VAL A 237 3.53 14.32 -16.09
C VAL A 237 3.85 15.64 -16.79
N ARG A 238 5.13 15.96 -17.06
CA ARG A 238 5.53 17.19 -17.78
C ARG A 238 4.88 17.24 -19.16
N SER A 239 4.97 16.16 -19.93
CA SER A 239 4.37 16.07 -21.27
C SER A 239 2.84 16.19 -21.24
N MET A 240 2.17 15.71 -20.20
CA MET A 240 0.72 15.85 -20.02
C MET A 240 0.30 17.26 -19.57
N LEU A 241 1.21 18.01 -18.96
CA LEU A 241 0.95 19.34 -18.42
C LEU A 241 1.39 20.47 -19.34
N ASP A 242 1.96 20.14 -20.50
CA ASP A 242 2.30 21.06 -21.59
C ASP A 242 1.02 21.55 -22.32
N ASP A 243 0.10 22.10 -21.53
CA ASP A 243 -1.14 22.71 -21.97
C ASP A 243 -1.02 24.23 -21.85
N SER A 244 -1.63 24.97 -22.78
CA SER A 244 -1.74 26.45 -22.77
C SER A 244 -2.52 27.06 -21.60
N ILE A 245 -2.76 26.32 -20.52
CA ILE A 245 -3.47 26.77 -19.31
C ILE A 245 -2.73 27.91 -18.60
N PHE A 246 -1.39 27.92 -18.67
CA PHE A 246 -0.55 28.97 -18.09
C PHE A 246 -0.14 30.03 -19.10
N ASP A 247 -0.59 29.93 -20.36
CA ASP A 247 -0.37 30.99 -21.34
C ASP A 247 -1.24 32.21 -20.97
N GLU A 248 -0.74 33.42 -21.23
CA GLU A 248 -1.49 34.65 -20.96
C GLU A 248 -2.65 34.81 -21.96
N HIS A 249 -3.84 34.37 -21.56
CA HIS A 249 -5.08 34.85 -22.17
C HIS A 249 -5.69 35.92 -21.27
N GLU A 250 -5.60 37.19 -21.71
CA GLU A 250 -6.39 38.28 -21.15
C GLU A 250 -7.89 37.91 -21.22
N PRO A 251 -8.69 38.10 -20.16
CA PRO A 251 -10.08 37.64 -20.08
C PRO A 251 -11.07 38.34 -21.04
N TYR A 252 -10.58 39.03 -22.08
CA TYR A 252 -11.38 39.87 -22.98
C TYR A 252 -11.29 39.53 -24.47
N GLN A 253 -10.76 38.38 -24.87
CA GLN A 253 -10.74 38.03 -26.30
C GLN A 253 -11.37 36.67 -26.61
N THR A 254 -12.55 36.75 -27.24
CA THR A 254 -13.24 35.67 -27.93
C THR A 254 -12.56 35.41 -29.29
N MET A 255 -11.96 34.21 -29.45
CA MET A 255 -11.71 33.33 -30.64
C MET A 255 -11.82 33.89 -32.09
N PRO A 256 -11.05 33.39 -33.11
CA PRO A 256 -10.77 31.96 -33.33
C PRO A 256 -9.35 31.55 -33.79
N SER A 257 -9.08 30.25 -33.53
CA SER A 257 -8.12 29.29 -34.13
C SER A 257 -6.99 29.79 -35.05
N SER A 258 -5.75 29.48 -34.68
CA SER A 258 -4.72 29.10 -35.66
C SER A 258 -4.08 27.79 -35.24
N SER A 259 -4.27 26.80 -36.10
CA SER A 259 -3.68 25.47 -36.05
C SER A 259 -2.20 25.54 -36.43
N PHE A 260 -1.33 25.08 -35.54
CA PHE A 260 0.01 24.65 -35.90
C PHE A 260 0.14 23.16 -35.63
N SER A 261 0.14 22.40 -36.73
CA SER A 261 0.41 20.98 -36.75
C SER A 261 1.91 20.70 -36.65
N SER A 262 2.24 19.85 -35.68
CA SER A 262 3.14 18.70 -35.79
C SER A 262 4.66 18.93 -35.77
N ALA A 263 5.28 18.39 -34.73
CA ALA A 263 6.07 17.16 -34.89
C ALA A 263 6.09 16.36 -33.58
N SER A 264 5.13 15.44 -33.44
CA SER A 264 5.20 14.36 -32.45
C SER A 264 6.20 13.33 -32.94
N SER A 265 7.43 13.38 -32.43
CA SER A 265 8.30 12.21 -32.48
C SER A 265 7.74 11.18 -31.51
N SER A 266 6.95 10.24 -32.04
CA SER A 266 6.67 8.99 -31.35
C SER A 266 8.02 8.37 -30.98
N PRO A 267 8.31 8.02 -29.72
CA PRO A 267 9.52 7.27 -29.41
C PRO A 267 9.39 5.94 -30.16
N SER A 268 10.19 5.80 -31.20
CA SER A 268 10.39 4.56 -31.93
C SER A 268 10.65 3.48 -30.89
N SER A 269 9.74 2.51 -30.81
CA SER A 269 9.90 1.27 -30.08
C SER A 269 11.16 0.60 -30.59
N SER A 270 12.29 0.89 -29.94
CA SER A 270 13.53 0.15 -30.12
C SER A 270 13.20 -1.30 -29.82
N SER A 271 13.11 -2.11 -30.87
CA SER A 271 12.92 -3.56 -30.81
C SER A 271 14.20 -4.24 -30.32
N SER A 272 14.74 -3.76 -29.20
CA SER A 272 15.78 -4.44 -28.47
C SER A 272 15.17 -5.74 -27.96
N PRO A 273 15.86 -6.89 -28.12
CA PRO A 273 15.38 -8.15 -27.58
C PRO A 273 15.15 -7.98 -26.08
N LEU A 274 13.94 -8.29 -25.63
CA LEU A 274 13.55 -8.13 -24.23
C LEU A 274 14.54 -8.90 -23.33
N PRO A 275 15.04 -8.29 -22.25
CA PRO A 275 16.16 -8.82 -21.48
C PRO A 275 15.83 -10.17 -20.83
N ALA A 276 16.86 -11.00 -20.67
CA ALA A 276 16.77 -12.25 -19.92
C ALA A 276 16.45 -11.95 -18.45
N ILE A 277 15.53 -12.72 -17.88
CA ILE A 277 15.04 -12.44 -16.53
C ILE A 277 15.97 -13.03 -15.48
N LEU A 278 16.24 -12.25 -14.43
CA LEU A 278 17.06 -12.68 -13.30
C LEU A 278 16.31 -13.70 -12.42
N PRO A 279 17.01 -14.66 -11.81
CA PRO A 279 16.39 -15.58 -10.86
C PRO A 279 15.79 -14.80 -9.68
N VAL A 280 14.61 -15.25 -9.23
CA VAL A 280 13.85 -14.60 -8.15
C VAL A 280 13.89 -15.49 -6.91
N PRO A 281 14.03 -14.93 -5.69
CA PRO A 281 13.97 -15.71 -4.46
C PRO A 281 12.63 -16.43 -4.27
N PRO A 282 12.60 -17.52 -3.51
CA PRO A 282 11.37 -18.22 -3.16
C PRO A 282 10.39 -17.32 -2.38
N ILE A 283 9.10 -17.47 -2.65
CA ILE A 283 8.03 -16.64 -2.10
C ILE A 283 7.30 -17.35 -0.96
N LEU A 284 7.11 -16.68 0.17
CA LEU A 284 6.22 -17.08 1.25
C LEU A 284 4.90 -16.31 1.13
N LEU A 285 3.80 -17.05 0.96
CA LEU A 285 2.46 -16.48 0.92
C LEU A 285 1.84 -16.50 2.32
N VAL A 286 1.53 -15.32 2.87
CA VAL A 286 0.92 -15.17 4.20
C VAL A 286 -0.53 -14.70 4.04
N PRO A 287 -1.53 -15.49 4.47
CA PRO A 287 -2.92 -15.06 4.38
C PRO A 287 -3.18 -13.90 5.35
N PHE A 288 -3.83 -12.86 4.85
CA PHE A 288 -4.19 -11.68 5.62
C PHE A 288 -5.58 -11.21 5.18
N VAL A 289 -6.43 -10.92 6.17
CA VAL A 289 -7.78 -10.40 5.99
C VAL A 289 -7.98 -9.25 6.96
N ASN A 290 -8.57 -8.16 6.48
CA ASN A 290 -9.07 -7.11 7.34
C ASN A 290 -10.57 -6.88 7.12
N HIS A 291 -11.33 -6.86 8.21
CA HIS A 291 -12.76 -6.62 8.18
C HIS A 291 -13.07 -5.15 8.45
N LEU A 292 -13.80 -4.52 7.53
CA LEU A 292 -14.07 -3.07 7.55
C LEU A 292 -15.55 -2.77 7.33
N GLY A 293 -16.08 -1.85 8.14
CA GLY A 293 -17.44 -1.34 8.01
C GLY A 293 -18.48 -2.06 8.87
N PHE A 294 -19.66 -1.46 8.99
CA PHE A 294 -20.71 -1.89 9.91
C PHE A 294 -21.26 -3.29 9.60
N THR A 295 -21.37 -3.64 8.31
CA THR A 295 -21.88 -4.95 7.87
C THR A 295 -20.96 -6.11 8.25
N GLN A 296 -19.68 -5.83 8.55
CA GLN A 296 -18.68 -6.84 8.90
C GLN A 296 -18.37 -6.91 10.39
N ILE A 297 -19.06 -6.14 11.24
CA ILE A 297 -18.91 -6.20 12.71
C ILE A 297 -19.06 -7.63 13.27
N PRO A 298 -19.98 -8.49 12.77
CA PRO A 298 -20.05 -9.87 13.24
C PRO A 298 -18.75 -10.66 13.02
N TYR A 299 -18.09 -10.50 11.87
CA TYR A 299 -16.80 -11.11 11.59
C TYR A 299 -15.70 -10.54 12.50
N MET A 300 -15.70 -9.22 12.73
CA MET A 300 -14.76 -8.59 13.67
C MET A 300 -14.90 -9.12 15.10
N LEU A 301 -16.14 -9.38 15.55
CA LEU A 301 -16.41 -9.96 16.87
C LEU A 301 -15.92 -11.42 16.94
N ILE A 302 -16.18 -12.21 15.90
CA ILE A 302 -15.67 -13.59 15.82
C ILE A 302 -14.14 -13.60 15.87
N ASP A 303 -13.48 -12.77 15.06
CA ASP A 303 -12.02 -12.63 15.05
C ASP A 303 -11.48 -12.13 16.39
N PHE A 304 -12.21 -11.26 17.10
CA PHE A 304 -11.83 -10.81 18.43
C PHE A 304 -11.72 -11.97 19.44
N PHE A 305 -12.69 -12.90 19.42
CA PHE A 305 -12.73 -14.07 20.30
C PHE A 305 -11.96 -15.28 19.76
N TYR A 306 -11.63 -15.31 18.47
CA TYR A 306 -10.99 -16.46 17.80
C TYR A 306 -9.62 -16.11 17.21
N ARG A 307 -8.78 -15.36 17.94
CA ARG A 307 -7.46 -14.95 17.40
C ARG A 307 -6.47 -16.08 17.29
N ARG A 308 -6.73 -17.23 17.93
CA ARG A 308 -5.88 -18.42 17.81
C ARG A 308 -5.68 -18.86 16.36
N LYS A 309 -6.64 -18.59 15.47
CA LYS A 309 -6.52 -18.85 14.03
C LYS A 309 -5.35 -18.09 13.42
N HIS A 310 -5.25 -16.78 13.66
CA HIS A 310 -4.16 -15.96 13.13
C HIS A 310 -2.79 -16.35 13.68
N VAL A 311 -2.72 -16.79 14.95
CA VAL A 311 -1.48 -17.34 15.53
C VAL A 311 -1.08 -18.63 14.82
N LYS A 312 -2.05 -19.50 14.53
CA LYS A 312 -1.83 -20.74 13.78
C LYS A 312 -1.40 -20.46 12.34
N ASP A 313 -2.14 -19.63 11.60
CA ASP A 313 -1.85 -19.26 10.21
C ASP A 313 -0.47 -18.61 10.08
N GLY A 314 -0.14 -17.67 10.98
CA GLY A 314 1.18 -17.04 11.05
C GLY A 314 2.29 -17.99 11.47
N GLY A 315 2.00 -18.92 12.38
CA GLY A 315 2.95 -19.94 12.83
C GLY A 315 3.28 -20.97 11.77
N GLU A 316 2.28 -21.45 11.04
CA GLU A 316 2.48 -22.33 9.88
C GLU A 316 3.24 -21.63 8.76
N ALA A 317 2.87 -20.39 8.42
CA ALA A 317 3.61 -19.64 7.40
C ALA A 317 5.07 -19.42 7.80
N ALA A 318 5.32 -19.05 9.06
CA ALA A 318 6.68 -18.90 9.57
C ALA A 318 7.46 -20.22 9.51
N TRP A 319 6.83 -21.32 9.93
CA TRP A 319 7.40 -22.67 9.89
C TRP A 319 7.81 -23.08 8.47
N ARG A 320 6.95 -22.84 7.46
CA ARG A 320 7.25 -23.12 6.04
C ARG A 320 8.52 -22.41 5.57
N ALA A 321 8.67 -21.12 5.92
CA ALA A 321 9.87 -20.37 5.58
C ALA A 321 11.12 -20.86 6.31
N VAL A 322 11.02 -21.16 7.60
CA VAL A 322 12.14 -21.68 8.41
C VAL A 322 12.62 -23.02 7.87
N CYS A 323 11.71 -23.96 7.58
CA CYS A 323 12.07 -25.28 7.05
C CYS A 323 12.68 -25.23 5.65
N GLY A 324 12.42 -24.16 4.88
CA GLY A 324 12.99 -23.94 3.55
C GLY A 324 12.47 -24.90 2.47
N ALA A 325 11.46 -25.73 2.76
CA ALA A 325 10.85 -26.61 1.77
C ALA A 325 10.13 -25.77 0.70
N THR A 326 10.46 -26.00 -0.57
CA THR A 326 9.89 -25.23 -1.69
C THR A 326 9.31 -26.14 -2.75
N ARG A 327 8.32 -25.64 -3.47
CA ARG A 327 7.79 -26.22 -4.72
C ARG A 327 7.78 -25.17 -5.83
N GLU A 328 7.60 -25.61 -7.07
CA GLU A 328 7.42 -24.71 -8.21
C GLU A 328 6.09 -23.94 -8.14
N TRP A 329 6.10 -22.71 -8.65
CA TRP A 329 4.94 -21.84 -8.76
C TRP A 329 4.02 -22.30 -9.90
N HIS A 330 2.73 -22.46 -9.60
CA HIS A 330 1.72 -22.78 -10.60
C HIS A 330 1.10 -21.48 -11.15
N GLY A 331 1.51 -21.12 -12.38
CA GLY A 331 0.96 -19.97 -13.12
C GLY A 331 -0.41 -20.26 -13.75
N PRO A 332 -0.92 -19.36 -14.61
CA PRO A 332 -2.21 -19.50 -15.26
C PRO A 332 -2.17 -20.59 -16.34
N SER A 333 -3.30 -21.27 -16.57
CA SER A 333 -3.38 -22.40 -17.51
C SER A 333 -3.15 -22.01 -18.98
N SER A 334 -3.34 -20.73 -19.33
CA SER A 334 -3.18 -20.21 -20.69
C SER A 334 -1.76 -19.66 -20.92
N ASN A 335 -1.04 -20.21 -21.89
CA ASN A 335 0.29 -19.74 -22.28
C ASN A 335 0.16 -18.58 -23.27
N SER A 336 0.03 -17.36 -22.78
CA SER A 336 0.22 -16.17 -23.61
C SER A 336 1.64 -15.63 -23.45
N ASN A 337 2.42 -15.62 -24.54
CA ASN A 337 3.81 -15.16 -24.52
C ASN A 337 3.98 -13.64 -24.31
N ASN A 338 2.89 -12.88 -24.33
CA ASN A 338 2.93 -11.43 -24.13
C ASN A 338 2.69 -11.07 -22.65
N PRO A 339 3.45 -10.11 -22.10
CA PRO A 339 3.23 -9.65 -20.74
C PRO A 339 1.82 -9.07 -20.60
N THR A 340 0.99 -9.69 -19.78
CA THR A 340 -0.38 -9.24 -19.53
C THR A 340 -0.35 -8.15 -18.47
N PHE A 341 0.05 -6.93 -18.86
CA PHE A 341 -0.05 -5.77 -17.98
C PHE A 341 -1.49 -5.60 -17.50
N ASN A 342 -2.47 -5.79 -18.39
CA ASN A 342 -3.87 -5.87 -18.03
C ASN A 342 -4.25 -7.33 -17.76
N ALA A 343 -3.99 -7.77 -16.52
CA ALA A 343 -4.32 -9.13 -16.08
C ALA A 343 -5.83 -9.41 -16.27
N PRO A 344 -6.20 -10.60 -16.78
CA PRO A 344 -7.61 -11.01 -16.87
C PRO A 344 -8.25 -11.01 -15.48
N PRO A 345 -9.58 -10.83 -15.38
CA PRO A 345 -10.27 -10.89 -14.11
C PRO A 345 -10.08 -12.25 -13.42
N PRO A 346 -9.98 -12.30 -12.09
CA PRO A 346 -9.90 -13.57 -11.37
C PRO A 346 -11.22 -14.35 -11.47
N PRO A 347 -11.20 -15.70 -11.36
CA PRO A 347 -10.05 -16.56 -11.08
C PRO A 347 -9.14 -16.83 -12.28
N GLN A 348 -7.84 -16.91 -12.06
CA GLN A 348 -6.82 -17.19 -13.09
C GLN A 348 -6.25 -18.62 -13.01
N GLY A 349 -6.49 -19.32 -11.91
CA GLY A 349 -5.97 -20.64 -11.60
C GLY A 349 -4.64 -20.64 -10.86
N GLY A 350 -4.30 -21.79 -10.28
CA GLY A 350 -3.02 -22.03 -9.61
C GLY A 350 -2.78 -21.13 -8.40
N ASP A 351 -1.54 -20.67 -8.25
CA ASP A 351 -1.10 -19.85 -7.11
C ASP A 351 -1.48 -18.37 -7.26
N LEU A 352 -1.88 -17.93 -8.47
CA LEU A 352 -2.35 -16.56 -8.71
C LEU A 352 -3.67 -16.26 -7.99
N ASP A 353 -4.47 -17.29 -7.69
CA ASP A 353 -5.71 -17.16 -6.92
C ASP A 353 -5.50 -17.20 -5.40
N PHE A 354 -4.25 -17.08 -4.93
CA PHE A 354 -3.94 -16.98 -3.51
C PHE A 354 -4.80 -15.91 -2.82
N ALA A 355 -5.47 -16.32 -1.74
CA ALA A 355 -6.34 -15.46 -0.93
C ALA A 355 -7.45 -14.74 -1.73
N LEU A 356 -7.91 -15.29 -2.87
CA LEU A 356 -8.98 -14.68 -3.68
C LEU A 356 -10.27 -14.41 -2.89
N HIS A 357 -10.65 -15.34 -2.01
CA HIS A 357 -11.81 -15.20 -1.14
C HIS A 357 -11.77 -13.94 -0.25
N THR A 358 -10.58 -13.37 -0.01
CA THR A 358 -10.44 -12.18 0.84
C THR A 358 -11.00 -10.92 0.18
N GLU A 359 -11.07 -10.88 -1.16
CA GLU A 359 -11.62 -9.76 -1.92
C GLU A 359 -13.15 -9.66 -1.81
N SER A 360 -13.83 -10.73 -1.39
CA SER A 360 -15.27 -10.66 -1.11
C SER A 360 -15.58 -9.76 0.09
N PHE A 361 -14.59 -9.54 0.98
CA PHE A 361 -14.73 -8.63 2.11
C PHE A 361 -14.41 -7.17 1.75
N TYR A 362 -14.04 -6.85 0.51
CA TYR A 362 -13.92 -5.47 0.08
C TYR A 362 -15.28 -4.78 0.03
N LYS A 363 -15.31 -3.48 0.37
CA LYS A 363 -16.53 -2.67 0.27
C LYS A 363 -17.02 -2.68 -1.18
N SER A 364 -18.33 -2.80 -1.39
CA SER A 364 -18.93 -2.80 -2.73
C SER A 364 -18.64 -1.50 -3.51
N SER A 365 -18.42 -0.38 -2.82
CA SER A 365 -18.04 0.89 -3.45
C SER A 365 -16.65 0.89 -4.12
N LEU A 366 -15.81 -0.10 -3.79
CA LEU A 366 -14.50 -0.28 -4.41
C LEU A 366 -14.59 -1.05 -5.73
N ARG A 367 -15.75 -1.65 -6.02
CA ARG A 367 -16.00 -2.33 -7.28
C ARG A 367 -16.46 -1.31 -8.30
N SER A 368 -15.73 -1.18 -9.40
CA SER A 368 -16.12 -0.34 -10.55
C SER A 368 -16.55 -1.26 -11.70
N PRO A 369 -17.60 -0.90 -12.47
CA PRO A 369 -17.84 -1.58 -13.74
C PRO A 369 -16.58 -1.44 -14.59
N LEU A 370 -16.11 -2.56 -15.16
CA LEU A 370 -14.98 -2.53 -16.09
C LEU A 370 -15.35 -1.57 -17.22
N SER A 371 -14.45 -0.63 -17.57
CA SER A 371 -14.56 0.03 -18.87
C SER A 371 -14.49 -1.08 -19.91
N GLU A 372 -15.59 -1.30 -20.64
CA GLU A 372 -15.62 -2.25 -21.74
C GLU A 372 -14.54 -1.82 -22.73
N PHE A 373 -13.48 -2.62 -22.86
CA PHE A 373 -12.54 -2.43 -23.95
C PHE A 373 -13.27 -2.76 -25.27
N PRO A 374 -13.12 -1.94 -26.32
CA PRO A 374 -13.67 -2.27 -27.61
C PRO A 374 -13.04 -3.59 -28.09
N SER A 375 -13.89 -4.58 -28.34
CA SER A 375 -13.50 -5.88 -28.86
C SER A 375 -12.82 -5.72 -30.23
N PRO A 376 -11.83 -6.56 -30.60
CA PRO A 376 -11.23 -6.49 -31.92
C PRO A 376 -12.23 -7.00 -32.98
N ILE A 377 -12.76 -6.06 -33.77
CA ILE A 377 -13.16 -6.13 -35.19
C ILE A 377 -14.01 -7.35 -35.60
N ALA A 378 -15.30 -7.12 -35.83
CA ALA A 378 -16.07 -7.86 -36.84
C ALA A 378 -16.18 -7.00 -38.11
N PRO A 379 -16.03 -7.55 -39.33
CA PRO A 379 -16.02 -6.78 -40.56
C PRO A 379 -17.45 -6.64 -41.10
N SER A 380 -18.01 -5.43 -41.09
CA SER A 380 -19.03 -5.07 -42.07
C SER A 380 -19.07 -3.55 -42.23
N GLY A 381 -18.93 -3.12 -43.49
CA GLY A 381 -18.73 -1.73 -43.85
C GLY A 381 -19.98 -0.87 -43.68
N LEU A 382 -19.81 0.24 -42.98
CA LEU A 382 -20.53 1.49 -43.18
C LEU A 382 -19.64 2.64 -42.69
N PRO A 383 -19.60 3.79 -43.39
CA PRO A 383 -18.74 4.90 -42.99
C PRO A 383 -19.17 5.46 -41.62
N PRO A 384 -18.23 5.90 -40.76
CA PRO A 384 -18.58 6.39 -39.43
C PRO A 384 -19.35 7.70 -39.53
N ALA A 385 -20.60 7.67 -39.07
CA ALA A 385 -21.29 8.88 -38.66
C ALA A 385 -20.50 9.51 -37.51
N THR A 386 -20.36 10.83 -37.60
CA THR A 386 -20.01 11.83 -36.59
C THR A 386 -19.53 11.29 -35.24
N PRO A 387 -18.32 11.65 -34.75
CA PRO A 387 -17.90 11.27 -33.40
C PRO A 387 -18.98 11.75 -32.42
N PRO A 388 -19.49 10.87 -31.52
CA PRO A 388 -20.36 11.36 -30.46
C PRO A 388 -19.57 12.41 -29.69
N ALA A 389 -20.17 13.59 -29.56
CA ALA A 389 -19.67 14.64 -28.68
C ALA A 389 -19.26 14.00 -27.35
N ALA A 390 -18.08 14.36 -26.84
CA ALA A 390 -17.56 13.92 -25.56
C ALA A 390 -18.62 14.14 -24.46
N GLN A 391 -19.47 13.15 -24.24
CA GLN A 391 -20.25 13.04 -23.03
C GLN A 391 -19.24 12.62 -21.97
N ASP A 392 -19.03 13.50 -21.01
CA ASP A 392 -18.04 13.39 -19.96
C ASP A 392 -18.02 11.98 -19.35
N GLU A 393 -17.01 11.16 -19.70
CA GLU A 393 -16.74 9.85 -19.05
C GLU A 393 -16.56 10.00 -17.52
N SER A 394 -16.41 11.23 -17.02
CA SER A 394 -16.29 11.55 -15.60
C SER A 394 -17.55 11.26 -14.76
N ASP A 395 -18.73 11.13 -15.38
CA ASP A 395 -19.99 10.90 -14.65
C ASP A 395 -20.32 9.41 -14.43
N ALA A 396 -19.55 8.50 -15.02
CA ALA A 396 -19.78 7.05 -14.92
C ALA A 396 -19.11 6.38 -13.70
N LEU A 397 -18.21 7.07 -13.00
CA LEU A 397 -17.42 6.49 -11.91
C LEU A 397 -18.08 6.70 -10.54
N ASN A 398 -18.08 5.65 -9.71
CA ASN A 398 -18.63 5.73 -8.37
C ASN A 398 -17.87 6.78 -7.55
N PRO A 399 -18.52 7.86 -7.05
CA PRO A 399 -17.85 8.97 -6.37
C PRO A 399 -17.23 8.55 -5.02
N LYS A 400 -17.60 7.37 -4.49
CA LYS A 400 -17.04 6.79 -3.26
C LYS A 400 -15.88 5.82 -3.53
N SER A 401 -15.56 5.54 -4.79
CA SER A 401 -14.37 4.76 -5.15
C SER A 401 -13.11 5.65 -5.05
N PRO A 402 -11.92 5.05 -4.87
CA PRO A 402 -10.66 5.79 -4.89
C PRO A 402 -10.49 6.61 -6.16
N LEU A 403 -10.77 6.05 -7.34
CA LEU A 403 -10.73 6.78 -8.62
C LEU A 403 -11.71 7.95 -8.66
N GLY A 404 -12.96 7.74 -8.25
CA GLY A 404 -13.95 8.82 -8.20
C GLY A 404 -13.55 9.94 -7.23
N SER A 405 -12.91 9.59 -6.11
CA SER A 405 -12.39 10.58 -5.16
C SER A 405 -11.22 11.40 -5.74
N ILE A 406 -10.33 10.74 -6.50
CA ILE A 406 -9.20 11.38 -7.19
C ILE A 406 -9.73 12.31 -8.29
N GLN A 407 -10.65 11.85 -9.13
CA GLN A 407 -11.25 12.67 -10.19
C GLN A 407 -12.01 13.88 -9.64
N LYS A 408 -12.75 13.71 -8.54
CA LYS A 408 -13.40 14.83 -7.86
C LYS A 408 -12.39 15.85 -7.34
N ALA A 409 -11.27 15.39 -6.77
CA ALA A 409 -10.20 16.25 -6.31
C ALA A 409 -9.50 16.98 -7.49
N ARG A 410 -9.23 16.27 -8.59
CA ARG A 410 -8.67 16.82 -9.83
C ARG A 410 -9.59 17.90 -10.40
N LYS A 411 -10.89 17.61 -10.59
CA LYS A 411 -11.91 18.56 -11.08
C LYS A 411 -12.01 19.80 -10.18
N LYS A 412 -12.04 19.61 -8.85
CA LYS A 412 -12.06 20.72 -7.90
C LYS A 412 -10.86 21.63 -8.07
N TYR A 413 -9.66 21.06 -8.18
CA TYR A 413 -8.43 21.83 -8.33
C TYR A 413 -8.40 22.64 -9.63
N TYR A 414 -8.74 22.02 -10.76
CA TYR A 414 -8.78 22.72 -12.05
C TYR A 414 -9.86 23.80 -12.13
N ASN A 415 -10.95 23.68 -11.36
CA ASN A 415 -11.95 24.74 -11.24
C ASN A 415 -11.47 25.95 -10.42
N GLU A 416 -10.61 25.72 -9.42
CA GLU A 416 -10.02 26.77 -8.56
C GLU A 416 -8.77 27.41 -9.20
N LEU A 417 -8.06 26.67 -10.06
CA LEU A 417 -6.77 27.07 -10.62
C LEU A 417 -6.81 28.41 -11.39
N PRO A 418 -7.77 28.70 -12.29
CA PRO A 418 -7.81 29.98 -13.01
C PRO A 418 -7.91 31.19 -12.09
N ARG A 419 -8.67 31.06 -11.00
CA ARG A 419 -8.90 32.13 -10.04
C ARG A 419 -7.64 32.39 -9.22
N ARG A 420 -6.96 31.33 -8.77
CA ARG A 420 -5.66 31.40 -8.08
C ARG A 420 -4.56 31.99 -8.97
N LEU A 421 -4.54 31.62 -10.25
CA LEU A 421 -3.60 32.18 -11.23
C LEU A 421 -3.81 33.68 -11.44
N TRP A 422 -5.07 34.10 -11.55
CA TRP A 422 -5.38 35.51 -11.69
C TRP A 422 -4.95 36.33 -10.47
N VAL A 423 -5.19 35.82 -9.25
CA VAL A 423 -4.69 36.46 -8.02
C VAL A 423 -3.15 36.55 -8.02
N ALA A 424 -2.46 35.47 -8.39
CA ALA A 424 -1.00 35.45 -8.47
C ALA A 424 -0.46 36.49 -9.45
N ARG A 425 -1.07 36.60 -10.64
CA ARG A 425 -0.69 37.56 -11.68
C ARG A 425 -1.00 38.99 -11.29
N GLU A 426 -2.17 39.26 -10.71
CA GLU A 426 -2.52 40.61 -10.21
C GLU A 426 -1.62 41.03 -9.05
N PHE A 427 -1.30 40.13 -8.12
CA PHE A 427 -0.38 40.42 -7.01
C PHE A 427 1.03 40.74 -7.54
N ALA A 428 1.53 39.98 -8.50
CA ALA A 428 2.81 40.24 -9.15
C ALA A 428 2.81 41.56 -9.95
N ARG A 429 1.72 41.86 -10.67
CA ARG A 429 1.58 43.12 -11.43
C ARG A 429 1.50 44.36 -10.53
N ARG A 430 0.86 44.24 -9.36
CA ARG A 430 0.63 45.33 -8.40
C ARG A 430 1.70 45.46 -7.32
N GLY A 431 2.75 44.63 -7.33
CA GLY A 431 3.83 44.69 -6.33
C GLY A 431 3.39 44.42 -4.88
N GLY A 432 2.16 43.95 -4.63
CA GLY A 432 1.60 43.75 -3.29
C GLY A 432 0.10 44.05 -3.19
N PHE A 433 -0.48 43.89 -2.00
CA PHE A 433 -1.88 44.25 -1.71
C PHE A 433 -2.08 45.71 -1.26
N ASP A 434 -0.98 46.40 -0.93
CA ASP A 434 -0.95 47.73 -0.31
C ASP A 434 -0.64 48.88 -1.28
N GLU A 435 -0.32 48.59 -2.54
CA GLU A 435 0.07 49.61 -3.54
C GLU A 435 -1.13 50.41 -4.12
N ILE A 436 -2.17 50.63 -3.31
CA ILE A 436 -3.39 51.38 -3.70
C ILE A 436 -3.20 52.91 -3.63
N GLU A 437 -2.15 53.43 -3.00
CA GLU A 437 -1.99 54.89 -2.87
C GLU A 437 -0.98 55.52 -3.84
N ARG A 438 -0.87 55.00 -5.07
CA ARG A 438 -0.36 55.82 -6.19
C ARG A 438 -1.45 56.01 -7.24
N PRO A 439 -2.15 57.17 -7.24
CA PRO A 439 -3.03 57.51 -8.34
C PRO A 439 -2.17 57.88 -9.54
N ASN A 440 -1.97 56.96 -10.47
CA ASN A 440 -1.59 57.35 -11.83
C ASN A 440 -2.86 57.40 -12.69
N THR A 441 -3.46 58.60 -12.67
CA THR A 441 -4.00 59.31 -13.85
C THR A 441 -4.17 58.47 -15.12
N GLY A 442 -5.39 57.95 -15.31
CA GLY A 442 -5.87 57.46 -16.60
C GLY A 442 -7.34 57.07 -16.48
N ALA A 443 -8.22 57.73 -17.25
CA ALA A 443 -9.68 57.60 -17.19
C ALA A 443 -10.24 56.23 -17.63
N ASP A 444 -9.40 55.21 -17.80
CA ASP A 444 -9.75 53.90 -18.38
C ASP A 444 -9.85 52.75 -17.35
N ALA A 445 -9.64 53.02 -16.06
CA ALA A 445 -9.64 51.99 -15.00
C ALA A 445 -11.05 51.55 -14.58
N SER A 446 -12.02 52.47 -14.56
CA SER A 446 -13.41 52.19 -14.15
C SER A 446 -14.19 51.36 -15.18
N GLU A 447 -13.84 51.42 -16.47
CA GLU A 447 -14.45 50.60 -17.52
C GLU A 447 -13.88 49.17 -17.59
N LYS A 448 -12.69 48.92 -16.99
CA LYS A 448 -12.07 47.59 -16.94
C LYS A 448 -12.48 46.77 -15.71
N GLU A 449 -12.79 47.41 -14.58
CA GLU A 449 -13.24 46.71 -13.36
C GLU A 449 -14.65 46.11 -13.49
N SER A 450 -15.52 46.67 -14.33
CA SER A 450 -16.90 46.21 -14.51
C SER A 450 -17.07 44.89 -15.26
N LYS A 451 -15.98 44.30 -15.78
CA LYS A 451 -16.01 43.04 -16.55
C LYS A 451 -15.32 41.86 -15.85
N ILE A 452 -14.82 42.02 -14.63
CA ILE A 452 -14.18 40.93 -13.88
C ILE A 452 -15.26 40.10 -13.16
N PRO A 453 -15.27 38.76 -13.28
CA PRO A 453 -16.26 37.93 -12.60
C PRO A 453 -16.17 38.08 -11.07
N GLU A 454 -17.33 38.16 -10.39
CA GLU A 454 -17.42 38.37 -8.94
C GLU A 454 -16.63 37.34 -8.12
N ASP A 455 -16.56 36.11 -8.63
CA ASP A 455 -15.81 34.99 -8.07
C ASP A 455 -14.30 35.28 -7.93
N PHE A 456 -13.71 35.98 -8.90
CA PHE A 456 -12.28 36.34 -8.88
C PHE A 456 -12.01 37.44 -7.87
N ILE A 457 -12.90 38.44 -7.81
CA ILE A 457 -12.84 39.52 -6.81
C ILE A 457 -12.95 38.95 -5.40
N LYS A 458 -13.81 37.95 -5.20
CA LYS A 458 -13.95 37.25 -3.93
C LYS A 458 -12.66 36.54 -3.51
N GLU A 459 -11.96 35.89 -4.44
CA GLU A 459 -10.67 35.27 -4.15
C GLU A 459 -9.56 36.29 -3.87
N TRP A 460 -9.53 37.42 -4.58
CA TRP A 460 -8.62 38.53 -4.26
C TRP A 460 -8.80 39.03 -2.84
N LYS A 461 -10.05 39.33 -2.46
CA LYS A 461 -10.38 39.80 -1.10
C LYS A 461 -9.99 38.78 -0.04
N LYS A 462 -10.23 37.49 -0.30
CA LYS A 462 -9.83 36.39 0.60
C LYS A 462 -8.30 36.30 0.75
N ALA A 463 -7.56 36.43 -0.35
CA ALA A 463 -6.10 36.41 -0.31
C ALA A 463 -5.54 37.64 0.43
N LYS A 464 -6.16 38.81 0.23
CA LYS A 464 -5.83 40.03 0.97
C LYS A 464 -6.11 39.88 2.46
N GLU A 465 -7.28 39.36 2.84
CA GLU A 465 -7.63 39.11 4.25
C GLU A 465 -6.65 38.14 4.93
N ALA A 466 -6.21 37.09 4.22
CA ALA A 466 -5.18 36.18 4.72
C ALA A 466 -3.84 36.89 4.95
N TYR A 467 -3.41 37.74 4.00
CA TYR A 467 -2.20 38.55 4.11
C TYR A 467 -2.28 39.58 5.24
N ASP A 468 -3.42 40.27 5.38
CA ASP A 468 -3.67 41.24 6.44
C ASP A 468 -3.65 40.56 7.83
N SER A 469 -4.07 39.29 7.91
CA SER A 469 -4.03 38.51 9.15
C SER A 469 -2.63 38.01 9.52
N ASP A 470 -1.83 37.63 8.53
CA ASP A 470 -0.47 37.10 8.68
C ASP A 470 0.38 37.47 7.45
N PRO A 471 1.26 38.49 7.55
CA PRO A 471 2.08 38.96 6.43
C PRO A 471 3.04 37.91 5.86
N SER A 472 3.20 36.76 6.51
CA SER A 472 3.97 35.63 5.98
C SER A 472 3.20 34.78 4.95
N GLN A 473 1.88 34.94 4.86
CA GLN A 473 1.00 34.19 3.96
C GLN A 473 0.79 34.92 2.62
N PHE A 474 1.83 34.93 1.79
CA PHE A 474 1.74 35.45 0.42
C PHE A 474 0.86 34.57 -0.47
N PRO A 475 0.14 35.15 -1.46
CA PRO A 475 -0.49 34.35 -2.49
C PRO A 475 0.59 33.60 -3.28
N PRO A 476 0.35 32.35 -3.68
CA PRO A 476 1.33 31.55 -4.38
C PRO A 476 1.68 32.17 -5.73
N SER A 477 2.97 32.25 -6.05
CA SER A 477 3.44 32.73 -7.36
C SER A 477 3.02 31.77 -8.50
N GLU A 478 3.04 32.26 -9.74
CA GLU A 478 2.72 31.41 -10.89
C GLU A 478 3.65 30.19 -11.00
N VAL A 479 4.95 30.35 -10.73
CA VAL A 479 5.92 29.24 -10.70
C VAL A 479 5.57 28.22 -9.63
N GLN A 480 5.17 28.67 -8.43
CA GLN A 480 4.70 27.79 -7.36
C GLN A 480 3.41 27.07 -7.74
N LEU A 481 2.48 27.73 -8.44
CA LEU A 481 1.25 27.09 -8.93
C LEU A 481 1.52 26.04 -10.01
N ARG A 482 2.51 26.25 -10.90
CA ARG A 482 2.98 25.23 -11.85
C ARG A 482 3.56 24.02 -11.13
N LEU A 483 4.41 24.25 -10.13
CA LEU A 483 5.00 23.19 -9.32
C LEU A 483 3.94 22.44 -8.50
N GLU A 484 2.98 23.16 -7.91
CA GLU A 484 1.84 22.58 -7.21
C GLU A 484 0.98 21.70 -8.14
N ARG A 485 0.70 22.17 -9.37
CA ARG A 485 -0.02 21.39 -10.39
C ARG A 485 0.74 20.11 -10.71
N PHE A 486 2.05 20.24 -10.95
CA PHE A 486 2.93 19.12 -11.25
C PHE A 486 2.93 18.05 -10.15
N GLU A 487 3.13 18.45 -8.91
CA GLU A 487 3.15 17.53 -7.76
C GLU A 487 1.79 16.86 -7.53
N LYS A 488 0.68 17.61 -7.67
CA LYS A 488 -0.67 17.07 -7.54
C LYS A 488 -0.97 16.04 -8.63
N GLU A 489 -0.66 16.36 -9.88
CA GLU A 489 -0.91 15.48 -11.01
C GLU A 489 -0.07 14.21 -10.92
N LYS A 490 1.22 14.35 -10.57
CA LYS A 490 2.12 13.21 -10.29
C LYS A 490 1.58 12.31 -9.19
N ARG A 491 1.03 12.89 -8.12
CA ARG A 491 0.42 12.14 -7.02
C ARG A 491 -0.87 11.43 -7.45
N TRP A 492 -1.77 12.11 -8.16
CA TRP A 492 -3.02 11.52 -8.62
C TRP A 492 -2.77 10.37 -9.59
N MET A 493 -1.86 10.53 -10.55
CA MET A 493 -1.48 9.44 -11.45
C MET A 493 -0.92 8.22 -10.70
N ARG A 494 -0.07 8.44 -9.68
CA ARG A 494 0.44 7.34 -8.84
C ARG A 494 -0.68 6.62 -8.09
N ASP A 495 -1.57 7.39 -7.45
CA ASP A 495 -2.69 6.84 -6.70
C ASP A 495 -3.69 6.10 -7.63
N GLU A 496 -3.92 6.59 -8.85
CA GLU A 496 -4.73 5.96 -9.91
C GLU A 496 -4.10 4.64 -10.38
N GLU A 497 -2.83 4.68 -10.81
CA GLU A 497 -2.06 3.51 -11.28
C GLU A 497 -1.98 2.42 -10.20
N GLY A 498 -1.74 2.82 -8.95
CA GLY A 498 -1.72 1.93 -7.80
C GLY A 498 -3.08 1.27 -7.53
N TRP A 499 -4.16 2.05 -7.58
CA TRP A 499 -5.51 1.51 -7.41
C TRP A 499 -5.89 0.54 -8.52
N GLU A 500 -5.53 0.86 -9.77
CA GLU A 500 -5.79 -0.03 -10.90
C GLU A 500 -5.16 -1.41 -10.72
N ILE A 501 -4.02 -1.53 -10.06
CA ILE A 501 -3.35 -2.82 -9.78
C ILE A 501 -4.15 -3.62 -8.76
N VAL A 502 -4.62 -2.98 -7.69
CA VAL A 502 -5.17 -3.66 -6.52
C VAL A 502 -6.67 -3.94 -6.64
N ARG A 503 -7.37 -3.29 -7.59
CA ARG A 503 -8.82 -3.44 -7.78
C ARG A 503 -9.28 -4.92 -7.82
N PRO A 504 -10.42 -5.27 -7.20
CA PRO A 504 -10.90 -6.65 -7.15
C PRO A 504 -11.15 -7.25 -8.55
N GLU A 505 -11.53 -6.46 -9.54
CA GLU A 505 -11.80 -6.94 -10.90
C GLU A 505 -10.53 -7.28 -11.70
N ARG A 506 -9.34 -6.88 -11.23
CA ARG A 506 -8.07 -7.19 -11.89
C ARG A 506 -7.43 -8.41 -11.25
N GLY A 507 -7.01 -9.36 -12.08
CA GLY A 507 -6.18 -10.47 -11.64
C GLY A 507 -4.76 -10.03 -11.27
N VAL A 508 -3.93 -11.01 -10.95
CA VAL A 508 -2.48 -10.84 -10.77
C VAL A 508 -1.82 -10.75 -12.14
N CYS A 509 -0.96 -9.75 -12.33
CA CYS A 509 -0.15 -9.63 -13.54
C CYS A 509 0.76 -10.87 -13.71
N TRP A 510 0.82 -11.41 -14.91
CA TRP A 510 1.65 -12.58 -15.21
C TRP A 510 2.35 -12.41 -16.55
N ASP A 511 3.60 -12.87 -16.59
CA ASP A 511 4.44 -13.01 -17.76
C ASP A 511 4.93 -14.44 -17.82
N GLU A 512 4.81 -15.11 -18.97
CA GLU A 512 5.18 -16.51 -19.15
C GLU A 512 6.66 -16.78 -18.88
N ARG A 513 7.51 -15.76 -19.04
CA ARG A 513 8.93 -15.86 -18.71
C ARG A 513 9.19 -16.10 -17.22
N LEU A 514 8.26 -15.71 -16.33
CA LEU A 514 8.32 -16.06 -14.91
C LEU A 514 8.34 -17.57 -14.68
N ARG A 515 7.64 -18.32 -15.55
CA ARG A 515 7.60 -19.78 -15.49
C ARG A 515 8.96 -20.37 -15.84
N ALA A 516 9.63 -19.82 -16.85
CA ALA A 516 10.93 -20.29 -17.32
C ALA A 516 12.05 -20.14 -16.26
N ILE A 517 11.94 -19.19 -15.35
CA ILE A 517 12.90 -18.95 -14.26
C ILE A 517 12.78 -20.00 -13.15
N GLY A 518 11.65 -20.72 -13.07
CA GLY A 518 11.37 -21.64 -11.98
C GLY A 518 11.09 -20.90 -10.67
N LEU A 519 10.13 -19.97 -10.67
CA LEU A 519 9.66 -19.29 -9.46
C LEU A 519 9.24 -20.34 -8.41
N ARG A 520 9.69 -20.17 -7.16
CA ARG A 520 9.45 -21.14 -6.07
C ARG A 520 8.57 -20.56 -4.98
N VAL A 521 7.78 -21.42 -4.32
CA VAL A 521 6.92 -21.08 -3.18
C VAL A 521 7.28 -21.95 -1.99
N PHE A 522 7.34 -21.35 -0.80
CA PHE A 522 7.52 -22.12 0.45
C PHE A 522 6.26 -22.93 0.77
N VAL A 523 6.48 -24.20 1.08
CA VAL A 523 5.43 -25.15 1.44
C VAL A 523 5.73 -25.84 2.75
N GLU A 524 4.73 -26.54 3.28
CA GLU A 524 4.96 -27.41 4.42
C GLU A 524 5.99 -28.48 4.05
N PRO A 525 6.96 -28.76 4.94
CA PRO A 525 7.86 -29.88 4.73
C PRO A 525 7.03 -31.16 4.71
N ILE A 526 7.24 -32.00 3.69
CA ILE A 526 6.66 -33.35 3.65
C ILE A 526 7.17 -34.08 4.89
N SER A 527 6.27 -34.51 5.79
CA SER A 527 6.66 -35.29 6.95
C SER A 527 7.33 -36.58 6.45
N LYS A 528 8.61 -36.77 6.77
CA LYS A 528 9.29 -38.04 6.57
C LYS A 528 8.78 -39.09 7.53
#